data_AF-A0A2M8TUC6-F1
#
_entry.id   AF-A0A2M8TUC6-F1
#
_cell.length_a   1.000
_cell.length_b   1.000
_cell.length_c   1.000
_cell.angle_alpha   90.00
_cell.angle_beta   90.00
_cell.angle_gamma   90.00
#
_symmetry.space_group_name_H-M   'P 1'
#
loop_
_entity.id
_entity.type
_entity.pdbx_description
1 polymer ?
#
loop_
_entity_poly.entity_id
_entity_poly.type
_entity_poly.pdbx_seq_one_letter_code
_entity_poly.pdbx_strand_id
1 'polypeptide(L)' 'MNGNLFDRVNNEKLDMLHEALSKVISDMRLQGNETCFHDEAYWVCHSIRNMVFASLCRQERNKGNKIVG' A
#
# COMPACT_ATOMS: atom_id res chain seq x y z
N MET A 1 -4.65 20.66 -4.87
CA MET A 1 -4.05 19.38 -5.32
C MET A 1 -5.15 18.34 -5.39
N ASN A 2 -5.30 17.64 -6.52
CA ASN A 2 -6.16 16.46 -6.62
C ASN A 2 -5.62 15.40 -5.65
N GLY A 3 -6.17 15.36 -4.43
CA GLY A 3 -5.74 14.40 -3.42
C GLY A 3 -5.89 12.99 -3.95
N ASN A 4 -4.81 12.22 -3.90
CA ASN A 4 -4.82 10.80 -4.21
C ASN A 4 -5.95 10.13 -3.40
N LEU A 5 -6.67 9.16 -3.98
CA LEU A 5 -7.73 8.43 -3.30
C LEU A 5 -7.31 7.99 -1.89
N PHE A 6 -6.11 7.44 -1.75
CA PHE A 6 -5.59 6.95 -0.48
C PHE A 6 -5.35 8.08 0.54
N ASP A 7 -5.05 9.30 0.10
CA ASP A 7 -4.87 10.45 1.01
C ASP A 7 -6.19 10.90 1.67
N ARG A 8 -7.33 10.40 1.21
CA ARG A 8 -8.67 10.66 1.77
C ARG A 8 -9.20 9.50 2.63
N VAL A 9 -8.46 8.40 2.71
CA VAL A 9 -8.80 7.23 3.53
C VAL A 9 -8.08 7.35 4.86
N ASN A 10 -8.74 6.96 5.95
CA ASN A 10 -8.11 6.98 7.28
C ASN A 10 -6.96 5.95 7.36
N ASN A 11 -5.98 6.21 8.24
CA ASN A 11 -4.82 5.33 8.40
C ASN A 11 -5.20 3.88 8.70
N GLU A 12 -6.14 3.65 9.62
CA GLU A 12 -6.53 2.29 10.03
C GLU A 12 -6.98 1.42 8.84
N LYS A 13 -7.78 1.97 7.92
CA LYS A 13 -8.21 1.25 6.71
C LYS A 13 -7.07 1.05 5.72
N LEU A 14 -6.15 2.01 5.63
CA LEU A 14 -4.95 1.88 4.79
C LEU A 14 -4.01 0.81 5.35
N ASP A 15 -3.84 0.73 6.67
CA ASP A 15 -3.03 -0.28 7.35
C ASP A 15 -3.62 -1.67 7.11
N MET A 16 -4.92 -1.86 7.34
CA MET A 16 -5.61 -3.12 7.04
C MET A 16 -5.46 -3.53 5.56
N LEU A 17 -5.59 -2.59 4.63
CA LEU A 17 -5.44 -2.86 3.20
C LEU A 17 -3.98 -3.23 2.86
N HIS A 18 -3.01 -2.53 3.45
CA HIS A 18 -1.59 -2.82 3.26
C HIS A 18 -1.22 -4.23 3.76
N GLU A 19 -1.72 -4.62 4.93
CA GLU A 19 -1.53 -5.96 5.49
C GLU A 19 -2.17 -7.04 4.61
N ALA A 20 -3.42 -6.85 4.19
CA ALA A 20 -4.13 -7.79 3.33
C ALA A 20 -3.39 -8.00 1.99
N LEU A 21 -2.95 -6.92 1.34
CA LEU A 21 -2.17 -7.00 0.10
C LEU A 21 -0.81 -7.67 0.32
N SER A 22 -0.14 -7.40 1.44
CA SER A 22 1.13 -8.04 1.77
C SER A 22 0.98 -9.55 1.93
N LYS A 23 -0.13 -10.01 2.52
CA LYS A 23 -0.45 -11.43 2.65
C LYS A 23 -0.72 -12.07 1.29
N VAL A 24 -1.56 -11.46 0.46
CA VAL A 24 -1.85 -11.95 -0.90
C VAL A 24 -0.59 -12.08 -1.75
N ILE A 25 0.28 -11.07 -1.73
CA ILE A 25 1.56 -11.09 -2.46
C ILE A 25 2.48 -12.21 -1.94
N SER A 26 2.49 -12.43 -0.63
CA SER A 26 3.28 -13.51 -0.02
C SER A 26 2.74 -14.89 -0.41
N ASP A 27 1.41 -15.06 -0.38
CA ASP A 27 0.75 -16.31 -0.79
C ASP A 27 1.02 -16.63 -2.27
N MET A 28 0.98 -15.62 -3.15
CA MET A 28 1.33 -15.76 -4.56
C MET A 28 2.79 -16.22 -4.77
N ARG A 29 3.73 -15.70 -3.98
CA ARG A 29 5.15 -16.11 -4.03
C ARG A 29 5.38 -17.52 -3.50
N LEU A 30 4.59 -17.95 -2.52
CA LEU A 30 4.70 -19.31 -1.96
C LEU A 30 4.07 -20.36 -2.89
N GLN A 31 3.06 -19.99 -3.67
CA GLN A 31 2.39 -20.87 -4.62
C GLN A 31 3.10 -20.96 -5.98
N GLY A 32 3.84 -19.92 -6.37
CA GLY A 32 4.54 -19.87 -7.64
C GLY A 32 6.05 -19.93 -7.47
N ASN A 33 6.68 -20.87 -8.18
CA ASN A 33 8.03 -20.70 -8.72
C ASN A 33 8.18 -19.29 -9.37
N GLU A 34 9.38 -18.88 -9.78
CA GLU A 34 9.73 -17.58 -10.42
C GLU A 34 8.71 -17.04 -11.48
N THR A 35 7.80 -17.88 -11.97
CA THR A 35 6.61 -17.53 -12.75
C THR A 35 5.67 -16.52 -12.10
N CYS A 36 5.62 -16.36 -10.77
CA CYS A 36 4.76 -15.34 -10.14
C CYS A 36 5.11 -13.90 -10.57
N PHE A 37 6.36 -13.66 -10.97
CA PHE A 37 6.80 -12.36 -11.50
C PHE A 37 6.30 -12.08 -12.92
N HIS A 38 5.68 -13.06 -13.59
CA HIS A 38 5.02 -12.86 -14.88
C HIS A 38 3.51 -12.65 -14.71
N ASP A 39 2.98 -12.81 -13.49
CA ASP A 39 1.57 -12.63 -13.18
C ASP A 39 1.23 -11.13 -13.08
N GLU A 40 0.31 -10.68 -13.92
CA GLU A 40 -0.18 -9.30 -13.90
C GLU A 40 -0.88 -8.98 -12.57
N ALA A 41 -1.62 -9.92 -12.00
CA ALA A 41 -2.31 -9.73 -10.72
C ALA A 41 -1.31 -9.50 -9.58
N TYR A 42 -0.15 -10.20 -9.61
CA TYR A 42 0.94 -9.96 -8.66
C TYR A 42 1.43 -8.52 -8.72
N TRP A 43 1.71 -8.00 -9.92
CA TRP A 43 2.19 -6.63 -10.09
C TRP A 43 1.14 -5.57 -9.77
N VAL A 44 -0.13 -5.84 -10.05
CA VAL A 44 -1.25 -4.96 -9.66
C VAL A 44 -1.35 -4.89 -8.14
N CYS A 45 -1.38 -6.03 -7.44
CA CYS A 45 -1.39 -6.07 -5.98
C CYS A 45 -0.18 -5.34 -5.38
N HIS A 46 1.01 -5.58 -5.94
CA HIS A 46 2.24 -4.91 -5.51
C HIS A 46 2.20 -3.39 -5.70
N SER A 47 1.67 -2.93 -6.83
CA SER A 47 1.52 -1.51 -7.14
C SER A 47 0.55 -0.81 -6.20
N ILE A 48 -0.61 -1.43 -5.94
CA ILE A 48 -1.60 -0.90 -5.00
C ILE A 48 -0.99 -0.83 -3.59
N ARG A 49 -0.32 -1.88 -3.13
CA ARG A 49 0.36 -1.90 -1.81
C ARG A 49 1.34 -0.73 -1.67
N ASN A 50 2.15 -0.48 -2.69
CA ASN A 50 3.11 0.61 -2.69
C ASN A 50 2.43 2.00 -2.66
N MET A 51 1.32 2.17 -3.37
CA MET A 51 0.55 3.43 -3.34
C MET A 51 -0.07 3.68 -1.95
N VAL A 52 -0.59 2.63 -1.31
CA VAL A 52 -1.12 2.67 0.06
C VAL A 52 -0.02 3.06 1.04
N PHE A 53 1.12 2.37 0.99
CA PHE A 53 2.28 2.68 1.83
C PHE A 53 2.77 4.12 1.66
N ALA A 54 2.87 4.60 0.42
CA ALA A 54 3.25 5.98 0.14
C ALA A 54 2.25 6.99 0.73
N SER A 55 0.95 6.67 0.76
CA SER A 55 -0.05 7.51 1.41
C SER A 55 0.12 7.53 2.93
N LEU A 56 0.29 6.36 3.56
CA LEU A 56 0.58 6.27 5.00
C LEU A 56 1.80 7.13 5.38
N CYS A 57 2.90 7.04 4.63
CA CYS A 57 4.07 7.88 4.86
C CYS A 57 3.78 9.39 4.73
N ARG A 58 2.93 9.79 3.78
CA ARG A 58 2.51 11.20 3.63
C ARG A 58 1.66 11.65 4.82
N GLN A 59 0.71 10.81 5.27
CA GLN A 59 -0.15 11.14 6.40
C GLN A 59 0.66 11.29 7.70
N GLU A 60 1.64 10.42 7.95
CA GLU A 60 2.54 10.54 9.10
C GLU A 60 3.43 11.80 9.05
N ARG A 61 4.00 12.13 7.89
CA ARG A 61 4.75 13.39 7.72
C ARG A 61 3.88 14.63 7.96
N ASN A 62 2.64 14.61 7.50
CA ASN A 62 1.69 15.70 7.71
C ASN A 62 1.25 15.82 9.18
N LYS A 63 1.21 14.73 9.95
CA LYS A 63 1.02 14.79 11.41
C LYS A 63 2.21 15.49 12.08
N GLY A 64 3.45 15.13 11.72
CA GLY A 64 4.66 15.76 12.25
C GLY A 64 4.76 17.26 11.98
N ASN A 65 4.33 17.71 10.80
CA ASN A 65 4.32 19.14 10.46
C ASN A 65 3.26 19.96 11.23
N LYS A 66 2.20 19.34 11.74
CA LYS A 66 1.16 20.03 12.53
C LYS A 66 1.58 20.32 13.97
N ILE A 67 2.65 19.72 14.46
CA ILE A 67 3.12 19.87 15.85
C ILE A 67 4.13 21.03 15.99
N VAL A 68 4.60 21.59 14.87
CA VAL A 68 5.63 22.65 14.81
C VAL A 68 5.06 23.97 14.27
N GLY A 69 3.74 24.06 14.07
CA GLY A 69 3.04 25.23 13.54
C GLY A 69 2.21 25.94 14.59
#